data_AF-B8GEW8-F1
#
_entry.id   AF-B8GEW8-F1
#
_cell.length_a   1.000
_cell.length_b   1.000
_cell.length_c   1.000
_cell.angle_alpha   90.00
_cell.angle_beta   90.00
_cell.angle_gamma   90.00
#
_symmetry.space_group_name_H-M   'P 1'
#
loop_
_entity.id
_entity.type
_entity.pdbx_description
1 polymer ?
#
loop_
_entity_poly.entity_id
_entity_poly.type
_entity_poly.pdbx_seq_one_letter_code
_entity_poly.pdbx_strand_id
1 'polypeptide(L)'
;MQEFAETCADQNSTDELLEGLEPLSDGSFRYLMNEASLLDCIEWDLTPREWVGGLNLAVLRQLTGTYADWKSAEVIARALARFGIEIDGEEAKDSTYTLIVTRGMKVLRKMAEAVPTVDVQQEN
;
A
#
# COMPACT_ATOMS: atom_id res chain seq x y z
N MET A 1 8.19 2.89 12.62
CA MET A 1 7.89 2.73 11.17
C MET A 1 7.93 1.28 10.70
N GLN A 2 9.04 0.53 10.87
CA GLN A 2 9.09 -0.88 10.41
C GLN A 2 8.04 -1.77 11.10
N GLU A 3 7.96 -1.77 12.43
CA GLU A 3 6.97 -2.55 13.20
C GLU A 3 5.52 -2.21 12.80
N PHE A 4 5.23 -0.93 12.57
CA PHE A 4 3.93 -0.48 12.04
C PHE A 4 3.67 -1.10 10.67
N ALA A 5 4.63 -1.05 9.74
CA ALA A 5 4.45 -1.63 8.41
C ALA A 5 4.23 -3.15 8.44
N GLU A 6 4.92 -3.87 9.33
CA GLU A 6 4.72 -5.31 9.52
C GLU A 6 3.32 -5.60 10.05
N THR A 7 2.91 -4.89 11.09
CA THR A 7 1.57 -5.00 11.67
C THR A 7 0.49 -4.68 10.63
N CYS A 8 0.66 -3.60 9.87
CA CYS A 8 -0.25 -3.22 8.80
C CYS A 8 -0.35 -4.29 7.71
N ALA A 9 0.79 -4.83 7.25
CA ALA A 9 0.83 -5.87 6.22
C ALA A 9 0.14 -7.16 6.65
N ASP A 10 0.24 -7.51 7.94
CA ASP A 10 -0.33 -8.75 8.49
C ASP A 10 -1.84 -8.62 8.80
N GLN A 11 -2.29 -7.41 9.15
CA GLN A 11 -3.67 -7.19 9.63
C GLN A 11 -4.63 -6.60 8.58
N ASN A 12 -4.11 -6.03 7.49
CA ASN A 12 -4.92 -5.32 6.51
C ASN A 12 -4.75 -5.89 5.10
N SER A 13 -5.82 -5.86 4.33
CA SER A 13 -5.76 -6.11 2.89
C SER A 13 -5.02 -4.98 2.17
N THR A 14 -4.48 -5.26 0.98
CA THR A 14 -3.85 -4.25 0.14
C THR A 14 -4.81 -3.11 -0.22
N ASP A 15 -6.12 -3.39 -0.33
CA ASP A 15 -7.11 -2.35 -0.60
C ASP A 15 -7.26 -1.37 0.56
N GLU A 16 -7.26 -1.86 1.80
CA GLU A 16 -7.30 -1.04 3.02
C GLU A 16 -6.01 -0.22 3.18
N LEU A 17 -4.85 -0.82 2.90
CA LEU A 17 -3.56 -0.10 2.94
C LEU A 17 -3.45 1.03 1.90
N LEU A 18 -4.22 0.94 0.82
CA LEU A 18 -4.28 1.94 -0.26
C LEU A 18 -5.50 2.87 -0.10
N GLU A 19 -6.26 2.75 0.99
CA GLU A 19 -7.37 3.66 1.27
C GLU A 19 -6.85 5.09 1.45
N GLY A 20 -7.52 6.05 0.81
CA GLY A 20 -7.10 7.46 0.80
C GLY A 20 -5.93 7.77 -0.15
N LEU A 21 -5.34 6.79 -0.84
CA LEU A 21 -4.33 7.04 -1.87
C LEU A 21 -4.98 7.59 -3.15
N GLU A 22 -4.60 8.80 -3.53
CA GLU A 22 -5.14 9.49 -4.70
C GLU A 22 -4.06 9.87 -5.71
N PRO A 23 -4.27 9.61 -7.01
CA PRO A 23 -3.42 10.15 -8.06
C PRO A 23 -3.68 11.64 -8.28
N LEU A 24 -2.61 12.40 -8.52
CA LEU A 24 -2.65 13.81 -8.88
C LEU A 24 -2.47 14.01 -10.39
N SER A 25 -2.82 15.19 -10.90
CA SER A 25 -2.80 15.50 -12.34
C SER A 25 -1.39 15.54 -12.95
N ASP A 26 -0.37 15.77 -12.13
CA ASP A 26 1.05 15.67 -12.50
C ASP A 26 1.59 14.22 -12.45
N GLY A 27 0.71 13.28 -12.12
CA GLY A 27 0.99 11.86 -11.97
C GLY A 27 1.76 11.52 -10.70
N SER A 28 1.85 12.42 -9.71
CA SER A 28 2.25 12.11 -8.34
C SER A 28 1.07 11.53 -7.55
N PHE A 29 1.32 11.16 -6.29
CA PHE A 29 0.32 10.56 -5.41
C PHE A 29 0.30 11.28 -4.07
N ARG A 30 -0.87 11.29 -3.43
CA ARG A 30 -1.05 11.71 -2.05
C ARG A 30 -1.86 10.70 -1.26
N TYR A 31 -1.62 10.62 0.03
CA TYR A 31 -2.53 9.96 0.96
C TYR A 31 -3.37 11.01 1.67
N LEU A 32 -4.68 10.97 1.46
CA LEU A 32 -5.62 11.72 2.28
C LEU A 32 -5.67 11.12 3.68
N MET A 33 -5.48 11.98 4.68
CA MET A 33 -5.50 11.58 6.08
C MET A 33 -6.75 12.12 6.75
N ASN A 34 -7.48 11.22 7.42
CA ASN A 34 -8.62 11.54 8.26
C ASN A 34 -8.22 11.50 9.75
N GLU A 35 -9.19 11.70 10.65
CA GLU A 35 -8.95 11.66 12.10
C GLU A 35 -8.36 10.32 12.56
N ALA A 36 -8.83 9.18 12.03
CA ALA A 36 -8.29 7.87 12.37
C ALA A 36 -6.82 7.72 11.94
N SER A 37 -6.45 8.19 10.74
CA SER A 37 -5.05 8.20 10.29
C SER A 37 -4.15 9.03 11.21
N LEU A 38 -4.66 10.14 11.75
CA LEU A 38 -3.92 10.99 12.68
C LEU A 38 -3.80 10.35 14.06
N LEU A 39 -4.84 9.64 14.52
CA LEU A 39 -4.78 8.85 15.75
C LEU A 39 -3.76 7.72 15.64
N ASP A 40 -3.74 6.99 14.52
CA ASP A 40 -2.71 5.97 14.26
C ASP A 40 -1.30 6.57 14.34
N CYS A 41 -1.09 7.76 13.77
CA CYS A 41 0.21 8.45 13.87
C CYS A 41 0.62 8.69 15.32
N ILE A 42 -0.32 9.07 16.19
CA ILE A 42 -0.06 9.32 17.60
C ILE A 42 0.21 8.00 18.34
N GLU A 43 -0.62 6.99 18.12
CA GLU A 43 -0.51 5.68 18.79
C GLU A 43 0.81 4.98 18.48
N TRP A 44 1.28 5.10 17.24
CA TRP A 44 2.51 4.49 16.76
C TRP A 44 3.75 5.38 16.88
N ASP A 45 3.62 6.58 17.45
CA ASP A 45 4.68 7.60 17.55
C ASP A 45 5.36 7.89 16.20
N LEU A 46 4.53 8.15 15.18
CA LEU A 46 4.95 8.43 13.81
C LEU A 46 4.55 9.85 13.40
N THR A 47 5.41 10.51 12.63
CA THR A 47 4.97 11.64 11.81
C THR A 47 4.04 11.17 10.69
N PRO A 48 3.13 12.02 10.17
CA PRO A 48 2.31 11.70 9.00
C PRO A 48 3.08 11.14 7.80
N ARG A 49 4.31 11.62 7.59
CA ARG A 49 5.18 11.14 6.52
C ARG A 49 5.70 9.73 6.78
N GLU A 50 6.04 9.41 8.02
CA GLU A 50 6.47 8.07 8.41
C GLU A 50 5.32 7.06 8.40
N TRP A 51 4.09 7.50 8.71
CA TRP A 51 2.89 6.69 8.59
C TRP A 51 2.63 6.30 7.13
N VAL A 52 2.64 7.26 6.19
CA VAL A 52 2.55 6.98 4.75
C VAL A 52 3.69 6.08 4.27
N GLY A 53 4.92 6.35 4.71
CA GLY A 53 6.07 5.48 4.41
C GLY A 53 5.89 4.05 4.92
N GLY A 54 5.25 3.90 6.08
CA GLY A 54 4.88 2.62 6.67
C GLY A 54 3.83 1.86 5.87
N LEU A 55 2.76 2.53 5.41
CA LEU A 55 1.76 1.92 4.52
C LEU A 55 2.38 1.46 3.20
N ASN A 56 3.24 2.29 2.60
CA ASN A 56 3.97 1.92 1.38
C ASN A 56 4.86 0.71 1.62
N LEU A 57 5.55 0.64 2.76
CA LEU A 57 6.38 -0.51 3.12
C LEU A 57 5.52 -1.77 3.35
N ALA A 58 4.32 -1.64 3.92
CA ALA A 58 3.39 -2.73 4.12
C ALA A 58 2.93 -3.34 2.78
N VAL A 59 2.56 -2.49 1.80
CA VAL A 59 2.20 -2.93 0.45
C VAL A 59 3.38 -3.62 -0.24
N LEU A 60 4.58 -3.06 -0.15
CA LEU A 60 5.79 -3.68 -0.70
C LEU A 60 6.09 -5.03 -0.04
N ARG A 61 5.88 -5.16 1.27
CA ARG A 61 6.05 -6.42 1.99
C ARG A 61 5.09 -7.48 1.47
N GLN A 62 3.80 -7.14 1.31
CA GLN A 62 2.82 -8.03 0.68
C GLN A 62 3.27 -8.42 -0.75
N LEU A 63 3.71 -7.46 -1.57
CA LEU A 63 4.23 -7.76 -2.91
C LEU A 63 5.41 -8.75 -2.93
N THR A 64 6.29 -8.70 -1.94
CA THR A 64 7.44 -9.60 -1.83
C THR A 64 7.14 -10.91 -1.10
N GLY A 65 5.88 -11.12 -0.68
CA GLY A 65 5.44 -12.30 0.04
C GLY A 65 5.40 -13.56 -0.82
N THR A 66 5.24 -14.69 -0.13
CA THR A 66 5.00 -16.00 -0.74
C THR A 66 3.62 -16.48 -0.32
N TYR A 67 2.81 -16.90 -1.29
CA TYR A 67 1.41 -17.23 -1.10
C TYR A 67 1.17 -18.72 -1.28
N ALA A 68 0.34 -19.31 -0.42
CA ALA A 68 -0.02 -20.73 -0.52
C ALA A 68 -0.93 -21.02 -1.73
N ASP A 69 -1.62 -20.01 -2.26
CA ASP A 69 -2.52 -20.13 -3.39
C ASP A 69 -2.61 -18.83 -4.19
N TRP A 70 -2.97 -18.95 -5.48
CA TRP A 70 -3.13 -17.81 -6.38
C TRP A 70 -4.24 -16.86 -5.96
N LYS A 71 -5.32 -17.35 -5.34
CA LYS A 71 -6.47 -16.51 -4.96
C LYS A 71 -6.06 -15.44 -3.94
N SER A 72 -5.21 -15.81 -2.99
CA SER A 72 -4.62 -14.89 -2.01
C SER A 72 -3.70 -13.86 -2.68
N ALA A 73 -2.89 -14.30 -3.64
CA ALA A 73 -1.97 -13.43 -4.38
C ALA A 73 -2.71 -12.45 -5.32
N GLU A 74 -3.82 -12.89 -5.92
CA GLU A 74 -4.65 -12.11 -6.85
C GLU A 74 -5.32 -10.91 -6.17
N VAL A 75 -5.53 -10.93 -4.86
CA VAL A 75 -6.06 -9.78 -4.11
C VAL A 75 -5.13 -8.56 -4.26
N ILE A 76 -3.83 -8.76 -4.10
CA ILE A 76 -2.81 -7.70 -4.24
C ILE A 76 -2.76 -7.21 -5.69
N ALA A 77 -2.80 -8.14 -6.65
CA ALA A 77 -2.81 -7.82 -8.07
C ALA A 77 -4.02 -6.95 -8.45
N ARG A 78 -5.22 -7.30 -7.96
CA ARG A 78 -6.45 -6.52 -8.19
C ARG A 78 -6.38 -5.12 -7.58
N ALA A 79 -5.91 -5.01 -6.35
CA ALA A 79 -5.79 -3.73 -5.66
C ALA A 79 -4.89 -2.75 -6.44
N LEU A 80 -3.74 -3.23 -6.90
CA LEU A 80 -2.73 -2.43 -7.61
C LEU A 80 -3.07 -2.19 -9.09
N ALA A 81 -3.87 -3.05 -9.71
CA ALA A 81 -4.38 -2.84 -11.08
C ALA A 81 -5.19 -1.54 -11.21
N ARG A 82 -5.86 -1.08 -10.13
CA ARG A 82 -6.60 0.21 -10.09
C ARG A 82 -5.69 1.41 -10.38
N PHE A 83 -4.40 1.28 -10.12
CA PHE A 83 -3.39 2.30 -10.36
C PHE A 83 -2.58 2.04 -11.65
N GLY A 84 -2.96 1.03 -12.45
CA GLY A 84 -2.25 0.68 -13.68
C GLY A 84 -0.96 -0.12 -13.46
N ILE A 85 -0.86 -0.83 -12.34
CA ILE A 85 0.22 -1.78 -12.05
C ILE A 85 -0.29 -3.18 -12.38
N GLU A 86 0.37 -3.85 -13.33
CA GLU A 86 0.03 -5.23 -13.71
C GLU A 86 0.97 -6.17 -12.96
N ILE A 87 0.39 -7.17 -12.30
CA ILE A 87 1.08 -8.18 -11.50
C ILE A 87 0.68 -9.55 -12.01
N ASP A 88 1.67 -10.40 -12.17
CA ASP A 88 1.51 -11.81 -12.52
C ASP A 88 2.03 -12.70 -11.38
N GLY A 89 1.66 -13.98 -11.42
CA GLY A 89 2.09 -14.99 -10.46
C GLY A 89 3.05 -15.99 -11.06
N GLU A 90 4.16 -16.25 -10.37
CA GLU A 90 5.01 -17.40 -10.67
C GLU A 90 4.79 -18.48 -9.61
N GLU A 91 4.38 -19.68 -10.05
CA GLU A 91 4.27 -20.85 -9.18
C GLU A 91 5.66 -21.49 -8.99
N ALA A 92 6.13 -21.51 -7.75
CA ALA A 92 7.35 -22.17 -7.34
C ALA A 92 7.14 -23.69 -7.26
N LYS A 93 8.27 -24.43 -7.20
CA LYS A 93 8.26 -25.91 -7.17
C LYS A 93 7.54 -26.52 -5.98
N ASP A 94 7.42 -25.76 -4.89
CA ASP A 94 6.72 -26.15 -3.66
C ASP A 94 5.23 -25.76 -3.68
N SER A 95 4.69 -25.42 -4.85
CA SER A 95 3.30 -24.97 -5.06
C SER A 95 2.95 -23.67 -4.35
N THR A 96 3.96 -22.87 -3.98
CA THR A 96 3.74 -21.49 -3.54
C THR A 96 3.80 -20.52 -4.70
N TYR A 97 3.20 -19.35 -4.53
CA TYR A 97 3.12 -18.31 -5.56
C TYR A 97 3.90 -17.08 -5.12
N THR A 98 4.74 -16.56 -6.01
CA THR A 98 5.39 -15.25 -5.88
C THR A 98 4.79 -14.28 -6.88
N LEU A 99 4.83 -12.99 -6.54
CA LEU A 99 4.27 -11.94 -7.38
C LEU A 99 5.36 -11.24 -8.20
N ILE A 100 5.07 -10.98 -9.46
CA ILE A 100 5.96 -10.28 -10.39
C ILE A 100 5.24 -9.08 -10.97
N VAL A 101 5.80 -7.88 -10.77
CA VAL A 101 5.31 -6.66 -11.44
C VAL A 101 5.73 -6.69 -12.90
N THR A 102 4.79 -6.96 -13.81
CA THR A 102 5.04 -7.01 -15.26
C THR A 102 4.90 -5.63 -15.92
N ARG A 103 4.08 -4.75 -15.34
CA ARG A 103 3.91 -3.36 -15.79
C ARG A 103 3.66 -2.41 -14.62
N GLY A 104 3.98 -1.14 -14.78
CA GLY A 104 3.63 -0.10 -13.80
C GLY A 104 4.69 0.15 -12.72
N MET A 105 5.90 -0.39 -12.85
CA MET A 105 7.01 -0.14 -11.90
C MET A 105 7.31 1.36 -11.67
N LYS A 106 7.12 2.22 -12.69
CA LYS A 106 7.22 3.67 -12.52
C LYS A 106 6.11 4.23 -11.63
N VAL A 107 4.89 3.70 -11.74
CA VAL A 107 3.76 4.09 -10.89
C VAL A 107 4.00 3.64 -9.46
N LEU A 108 4.43 2.39 -9.26
CA LEU A 108 4.77 1.87 -7.93
C LEU A 108 5.82 2.73 -7.22
N ARG A 109 6.86 3.18 -7.94
CA ARG A 109 7.86 4.12 -7.39
C ARG A 109 7.25 5.46 -6.99
N LYS A 110 6.35 6.02 -7.80
CA LYS A 110 5.67 7.27 -7.47
C LYS A 110 4.69 7.13 -6.31
N MET A 111 4.03 5.99 -6.17
CA MET A 111 3.20 5.67 -4.99
C MET A 111 4.06 5.63 -3.72
N ALA A 112 5.26 5.02 -3.80
CA ALA A 112 6.20 5.01 -2.68
C ALA A 112 6.68 6.41 -2.26
N GLU A 113 6.59 7.39 -3.16
CA GLU A 113 6.91 8.81 -2.94
C GLU A 113 5.68 9.64 -2.51
N ALA A 114 4.52 9.00 -2.30
CA ALA A 114 3.29 9.70 -1.92
C ALA A 114 3.48 10.52 -0.65
N VAL A 115 2.82 11.69 -0.60
CA VAL A 115 2.88 12.61 0.54
C VAL A 115 1.57 12.60 1.32
N PRO A 116 1.61 12.74 2.65
CA PRO A 116 0.40 12.92 3.44
C PRO A 116 -0.27 14.26 3.11
N THR A 117 -1.59 14.28 3.04
CA THR A 117 -2.42 15.48 2.93
C THR A 117 -3.53 15.37 3.97
N VAL A 118 -3.52 16.26 4.96
CA VAL A 118 -4.58 16.31 5.96
C VAL A 118 -5.75 17.08 5.38
N ASP A 119 -6.88 16.41 5.21
CA ASP A 119 -8.15 17.08 4.87
C ASP A 119 -8.90 17.35 6.17
N VAL A 120 -8.69 18.53 6.74
CA VAL A 120 -9.50 18.99 7.87
C VAL A 120 -10.78 19.53 7.28
N GLN A 121 -11.79 18.67 7.09
CA GLN A 121 -13.14 19.17 6.83
C GLN A 121 -13.53 20.02 8.05
N GLN A 122 -13.62 21.33 7.85
CA GLN A 122 -14.19 22.22 8.85
C GLN A 122 -15.65 21.83 8.99
N GLU A 123 -15.99 21.16 10.10
CA GLU A 123 -17.37 21.09 10.55
C GLU A 123 -17.87 22.54 10.73
N ASN A 124 -18.80 22.96 9.86
CA ASN A 124 -19.56 24.20 10.00
C ASN A 124 -20.69 24.02 11.01
#